data_AF-A0A419EV26-F1
#
_entry.id   AF-A0A419EV26-F1
#
_cell.length_a   1.000
_cell.length_b   1.000
_cell.length_c   1.000
_cell.angle_alpha   90.00
_cell.angle_beta   90.00
_cell.angle_gamma   90.00
#
_symmetry.space_group_name_H-M   'P 1'
#
loop_
_entity.id
_entity.type
_entity.pdbx_description
1 polymer ?
#
loop_
_entity_poly.entity_id
_entity_poly.type
_entity_poly.pdbx_seq_one_letter_code
_entity_poly.pdbx_strand_id
1 'polypeptide(L)' 'MPVVFRYKGYSFFFFSNERIPREPIHIHVRKGEALAKIWLVPSIKLAENYGFITSELKEILKVIE' A
#
# COMPACT_ATOMS: atom_id res chain seq x y z
N MET A 1 -9.75 2.47 10.69
CA MET A 1 -8.43 2.78 10.11
C MET A 1 -8.57 4.07 9.30
N PRO A 2 -7.85 5.13 9.65
CA PRO A 2 -7.91 6.38 8.89
C PRO A 2 -7.21 6.23 7.55
N VAL A 3 -7.85 6.72 6.49
CA VAL A 3 -7.21 6.90 5.18
C VAL A 3 -6.38 8.17 5.26
N VAL A 4 -5.07 8.05 5.04
CA VAL A 4 -4.12 9.17 5.13
C VAL A 4 -3.99 9.94 3.81
N PHE A 5 -4.29 9.30 2.69
CA PHE A 5 -4.20 9.91 1.37
C PHE A 5 -5.17 9.25 0.38
N ARG A 6 -5.70 10.02 -0.56
CA ARG A 6 -6.57 9.54 -1.65
C ARG A 6 -6.10 10.09 -2.98
N TYR A 7 -5.99 9.23 -3.99
CA TYR A 7 -5.57 9.61 -5.33
C TYR A 7 -6.22 8.69 -6.36
N LYS A 8 -6.89 9.23 -7.39
CA LYS A 8 -7.51 8.46 -8.50
C LYS A 8 -8.31 7.20 -8.06
N GLY A 9 -9.01 7.28 -6.92
CA GLY A 9 -9.78 6.16 -6.36
C GLY A 9 -8.96 5.18 -5.50
N TYR A 10 -7.64 5.31 -5.45
CA TYR A 10 -6.79 4.64 -4.47
C TYR A 10 -6.95 5.30 -3.10
N SER A 11 -7.13 4.47 -2.06
CA SER A 11 -7.12 4.89 -0.67
C SER A 11 -5.88 4.32 0.02
N PHE A 12 -5.05 5.19 0.58
CA PHE A 12 -3.82 4.85 1.27
C PHE A 12 -4.04 4.92 2.78
N PHE A 13 -3.63 3.88 3.53
CA PHE A 13 -3.90 3.78 4.96
C PHE A 13 -2.90 2.86 5.67
N PHE A 14 -2.81 3.01 6.99
CA PHE A 14 -2.02 2.15 7.87
C PHE A 14 -2.94 1.27 8.71
N PHE A 15 -2.53 0.01 8.94
CA PHE A 15 -3.20 -0.82 9.94
C PHE A 15 -2.87 -0.36 11.35
N SER A 16 -3.91 -0.14 12.16
CA SER A 16 -3.77 0.21 13.56
C SER A 16 -3.21 -0.95 14.40
N ASN A 17 -3.35 -2.18 13.90
CA ASN A 17 -2.79 -3.38 14.51
C ASN A 17 -1.82 -4.03 13.51
N GLU A 18 -0.52 -3.88 13.76
CA GLU A 18 0.54 -4.53 12.97
C GLU A 18 0.78 -5.96 13.47
N ARG A 19 1.42 -6.80 12.64
CA ARG A 19 1.77 -8.17 13.04
C ARG A 19 2.84 -8.18 14.15
N ILE A 20 2.94 -9.31 14.85
CA ILE A 20 4.00 -9.61 15.83
C ILE A 20 4.80 -10.80 15.27
N PRO A 21 6.13 -10.66 15.02
CA PRO A 21 6.96 -9.47 15.23
C PRO A 21 6.60 -8.30 14.28
N ARG A 22 6.98 -7.07 14.68
CA ARG A 22 6.70 -5.87 13.90
C ARG A 22 7.30 -5.96 12.51
N GLU A 23 6.50 -5.58 11.54
CA GLU A 23 6.90 -5.51 10.15
C GLU A 23 7.64 -4.18 9.87
N PRO A 24 8.47 -4.11 8.80
CA PRO A 24 9.02 -2.82 8.36
C PRO A 24 7.91 -1.78 8.10
N ILE A 25 8.28 -0.49 8.07
CA ILE A 25 7.30 0.58 7.80
C ILE A 25 6.67 0.33 6.43
N HIS A 26 5.34 0.29 6.38
CA HIS A 26 4.59 -0.02 5.16
C HIS A 26 3.26 0.69 5.10
N ILE A 27 2.78 0.94 3.90
CA ILE A 27 1.45 1.51 3.64
C ILE A 27 0.59 0.53 2.85
N HIS A 28 -0.70 0.52 3.12
CA HIS A 28 -1.68 -0.27 2.37
C HIS A 28 -2.44 0.62 1.41
N VAL A 29 -2.74 0.08 0.23
CA VAL A 29 -3.43 0.78 -0.85
C VAL A 29 -4.61 -0.06 -1.29
N ARG A 30 -5.82 0.53 -1.29
CA ARG A 30 -7.06 -0.15 -1.72
C ARG A 30 -7.74 0.58 -2.85
N LYS A 31 -8.30 -0.16 -3.81
CA LYS A 31 -9.22 0.33 -4.84
C LYS A 31 -10.22 -0.79 -5.19
N GLY A 32 -11.51 -0.58 -4.86
CA GLY A 32 -12.50 -1.65 -4.95
C GLY A 32 -12.12 -2.84 -4.07
N GLU A 33 -12.08 -4.03 -4.66
CA GLU A 33 -11.63 -5.28 -4.01
C GLU A 33 -10.12 -5.47 -4.03
N ALA A 34 -9.38 -4.64 -4.78
CA ALA A 34 -7.93 -4.73 -4.85
C ALA A 34 -7.25 -4.11 -3.63
N LEU A 35 -6.21 -4.78 -3.13
CA LEU A 35 -5.41 -4.40 -1.97
C LEU A 35 -3.93 -4.67 -2.23
N ALA A 36 -3.07 -3.70 -1.96
CA ALA A 36 -1.62 -3.85 -2.01
C ALA A 36 -1.00 -3.36 -0.72
N LYS A 37 0.12 -3.99 -0.35
CA LYS A 37 0.99 -3.57 0.74
C LYS A 37 2.33 -3.18 0.15
N ILE A 38 2.83 -2.01 0.53
CA ILE A 38 4.07 -1.44 0.00
C ILE A 38 5.00 -1.18 1.20
N TRP A 39 6.17 -1.81 1.21
CA TRP A 39 7.23 -1.44 2.14
C TRP A 39 7.74 -0.05 1.79
N LEU A 40 7.97 0.81 2.78
CA LEU A 40 8.57 2.14 2.63
C LEU A 40 10.05 2.14 3.03
N VAL A 41 10.46 1.20 3.90
CA VAL A 41 11.83 1.09 4.42
C VAL A 41 12.32 -0.36 4.27
N PRO A 42 13.58 -0.59 3.87
CA PRO A 42 14.62 0.39 3.50
C PRO A 42 14.46 0.99 2.10
N SER A 43 13.56 0.44 1.30
CA SER A 43 13.25 0.94 -0.04
C SER A 43 11.78 0.74 -0.34
N ILE A 44 11.25 1.60 -1.22
CA ILE A 44 9.86 1.50 -1.69
C ILE A 44 9.73 0.27 -2.57
N LYS A 45 9.00 -0.74 -2.11
CA LYS A 45 8.81 -1.98 -2.87
C LYS A 45 7.47 -2.64 -2.53
N LEU A 46 6.93 -3.34 -3.53
CA LEU A 46 5.73 -4.15 -3.35
C LEU A 46 6.02 -5.31 -2.38
N ALA A 47 5.20 -5.42 -1.33
CA ALA A 47 5.25 -6.51 -0.36
C ALA A 47 4.24 -7.61 -0.71
N GLU A 48 2.99 -7.21 -0.90
CA GLU A 48 1.85 -8.09 -1.17
C GLU A 48 0.92 -7.39 -2.15
N ASN A 49 0.32 -8.15 -3.07
CA ASN A 49 -0.66 -7.66 -4.02
C ASN A 49 -1.82 -8.65 -4.14
N TYR A 50 -3.03 -8.13 -4.00
CA TYR A 50 -4.28 -8.82 -4.25
C TYR A 50 -5.10 -7.98 -5.22
N GLY A 51 -5.24 -8.44 -6.46
CA GLY A 51 -6.16 -7.85 -7.44
C GLY A 51 -5.66 -6.66 -8.26
N PHE A 52 -4.55 -6.00 -7.91
CA PHE A 52 -4.00 -4.97 -8.81
C PHE A 52 -3.26 -5.58 -10.00
N ILE A 53 -3.43 -4.96 -11.16
CA ILE A 53 -2.62 -5.26 -12.34
C ILE A 53 -1.28 -4.51 -12.31
N THR A 54 -0.31 -4.97 -13.11
CA THR A 54 1.04 -4.40 -13.16
C THR A 54 1.07 -2.88 -13.46
N SER A 55 0.18 -2.40 -14.33
CA SER A 55 0.10 -0.96 -14.66
C SER A 55 -0.34 -0.11 -13.46
N GLU A 56 -1.29 -0.61 -12.66
CA GLU A 56 -1.75 0.07 -11.45
C GLU A 56 -0.67 0.05 -10.37
N LEU A 57 0.01 -1.08 -10.18
CA LEU A 57 1.12 -1.18 -9.23
C LEU A 57 2.25 -0.19 -9.57
N LYS A 58 2.57 -0.01 -10.85
CA LYS A 58 3.55 0.99 -11.30
C LYS A 58 3.08 2.41 -10.97
N GLU A 59 1.80 2.73 -11.17
CA GLU A 59 1.26 4.04 -10.80
C GLU A 59 1.30 4.25 -9.29
N ILE A 60 0.89 3.26 -8.50
CA ILE A 60 0.90 3.29 -7.04
C ILE A 60 2.33 3.53 -6.53
N LEU A 61 3.32 2.78 -7.02
CA LEU A 61 4.72 2.95 -6.61
C LEU A 61 5.24 4.36 -6.94
N LYS A 62 4.90 4.90 -8.11
CA LYS A 62 5.27 6.26 -8.52
C LYS A 62 4.63 7.36 -7.67
N VAL A 63 3.47 7.08 -7.07
CA VAL A 63 2.77 8.02 -6.17
C VAL A 63 3.34 7.99 -4.74
N ILE A 64 3.97 6.88 -4.35
CA ILE A 64 4.55 6.68 -3.02
C ILE A 64 6.00 7.21 -2.95
N GLU A 65 6.73 7.18 -4.06
CA GLU A 65 8.07 7.80 -4.22
C GLU A 65 8.01 9.33 -4.12
#